data_AF-A0A2H0SRA0-F1
#
_entry.id   AF-A0A2H0SRA0-F1
#
_cell.length_a   1.000
_cell.length_b   1.000
_cell.length_c   1.000
_cell.angle_alpha   90.00
_cell.angle_beta   90.00
_cell.angle_gamma   90.00
#
_symmetry.space_group_name_H-M   'P 1'
#
loop_
_entity.id
_entity.type
_entity.pdbx_description
1 polymer ?
#
loop_
_entity_poly.entity_id
_entity_poly.type
_entity_poly.pdbx_seq_one_letter_code
_entity_poly.pdbx_strand_id
1 'polypeptide(L)'
;MPAAYLLDHLTVSSGIPSRLRLLHLAQSLGAPVAPTLYIPPASLFGLFLEQAKIKKLLEERVISNDDPATVHLIEAKILQFFQKEQLLPQLAKSIADTYHQNLHGSFVRLFVTKSTSLTNQTVENILGDSNVLESITQASHSLLELALAASRSLDSTVLSVASGLCIQTQLQATSSGTAQSKDPNHPEKNVFAISARYGVRPVPSRSEQLDWYEVHKSSLQEIAAEIGKKTTAFKREPDSLQKIAVATKQQTKRILQKSRVEFLAALTAKISQKEFLPLLVQWETQKDVLFITEISELDQLQVGKQVSDSKTTQTVVPESSSWIRVHPSWKINPDAVSALVQDLAQSHLLEPTTNIIIPQVTTHQELETIRESLLDTKLSHQNRNYWPELASVGVLHSLKKSTALDFFAGVILDIPSLLQSLFVTPTWSEEEHNLLFSLIEQHVPTHISRGITLSEITPSVTTHLSNQIYTHVHAPTNLAQKLHAILSDLELERWNALP
;
A
#
# COMPACT_ATOMS: atom_id res chain seq x y z
N MET A 1 -23.01 -18.04 16.15
CA MET A 1 -23.66 -16.87 15.52
C MET A 1 -22.92 -16.53 14.24
N PRO A 2 -23.61 -16.26 13.11
CA PRO A 2 -22.95 -15.81 11.88
C PRO A 2 -22.23 -14.48 12.16
N ALA A 3 -21.02 -14.31 11.65
CA ALA A 3 -20.15 -13.18 11.99
C ALA A 3 -20.41 -11.93 11.14
N ALA A 4 -21.13 -12.10 10.04
CA ALA A 4 -21.59 -11.01 9.19
C ALA A 4 -23.11 -11.08 9.10
N TYR A 5 -23.77 -10.02 9.54
CA TYR A 5 -25.18 -9.76 9.30
C TYR A 5 -25.25 -8.76 8.15
N LEU A 6 -25.87 -9.18 7.06
CA LEU A 6 -26.22 -8.28 5.97
C LEU A 6 -27.60 -7.71 6.30
N LEU A 7 -27.73 -6.38 6.32
CA LEU A 7 -29.05 -5.78 6.16
C LEU A 7 -29.49 -6.10 4.73
N ASP A 8 -30.56 -6.89 4.62
CA ASP A 8 -31.18 -7.47 3.43
C ASP A 8 -30.55 -8.74 2.83
N HIS A 9 -31.47 -9.61 2.38
CA HIS A 9 -31.32 -10.92 1.74
C HIS A 9 -30.58 -10.87 0.39
N LEU A 10 -29.37 -10.32 0.36
CA LEU A 10 -28.55 -10.31 -0.85
C LEU A 10 -27.94 -11.71 -1.08
N THR A 11 -28.60 -12.48 -1.93
CA THR A 11 -28.15 -13.78 -2.47
C THR A 11 -27.03 -13.65 -3.52
N VAL A 12 -26.41 -12.48 -3.68
CA VAL A 12 -25.44 -12.21 -4.75
C VAL A 12 -24.03 -12.15 -4.18
N SER A 13 -23.28 -13.24 -4.37
CA SER A 13 -21.92 -13.44 -3.85
C SER A 13 -20.85 -12.49 -4.41
N SER A 14 -21.13 -11.77 -5.50
CA SER A 14 -20.16 -10.89 -6.18
C SER A 14 -20.05 -9.47 -5.61
N GLY A 15 -20.85 -9.11 -4.59
CA GLY A 15 -20.88 -7.76 -4.03
C GLY A 15 -20.22 -7.59 -2.65
N ILE A 16 -19.67 -8.65 -2.05
CA ILE A 16 -19.12 -8.59 -0.69
C ILE A 16 -17.71 -7.99 -0.72
N PRO A 17 -17.45 -6.91 0.03
CA PRO A 17 -16.12 -6.32 0.17
C PRO A 17 -15.05 -7.33 0.56
N SER A 18 -13.82 -7.18 0.02
CA SER A 18 -12.70 -8.10 0.27
C SER A 18 -12.45 -8.34 1.76
N ARG A 19 -12.46 -7.28 2.58
CA ARG A 19 -12.31 -7.38 4.04
C ARG A 19 -13.39 -8.26 4.70
N LEU A 20 -14.65 -8.13 4.28
CA LEU A 20 -15.74 -8.97 4.80
C LEU A 20 -15.64 -10.40 4.27
N ARG A 21 -15.20 -10.58 3.01
CA ARG A 21 -14.91 -11.91 2.45
C ARG A 21 -13.85 -12.65 3.26
N LEU A 22 -12.76 -11.97 3.65
CA LEU A 22 -11.69 -12.55 4.46
C LEU A 22 -12.18 -12.92 5.86
N LEU A 23 -12.97 -12.06 6.50
CA LEU A 23 -13.61 -12.38 7.78
C LEU A 23 -14.56 -13.59 7.68
N HIS A 24 -15.37 -13.65 6.62
CA HIS A 24 -16.22 -14.81 6.35
C HIS A 24 -15.40 -16.08 6.10
N LEU A 25 -14.29 -15.98 5.38
CA LEU A 25 -13.37 -17.09 5.17
C LEU A 25 -12.78 -17.58 6.49
N ALA A 26 -12.32 -16.68 7.37
CA ALA A 26 -11.85 -17.05 8.71
C ALA A 26 -12.94 -17.77 9.51
N GLN A 27 -14.18 -17.30 9.44
CA GLN A 27 -15.32 -17.96 10.07
C GLN A 27 -15.56 -19.37 9.51
N SER A 28 -15.50 -19.53 8.18
CA SER A 28 -15.67 -20.85 7.54
C SER A 28 -14.56 -21.85 7.92
N LEU A 29 -13.40 -21.34 8.34
CA LEU A 29 -12.28 -22.13 8.86
C LEU A 29 -12.40 -22.41 10.37
N GLY A 30 -13.53 -22.06 11.00
CA GLY A 30 -13.83 -22.32 12.40
C GLY A 30 -13.33 -21.25 13.38
N ALA A 31 -12.80 -20.13 12.90
CA ALA A 31 -12.41 -19.03 13.77
C ALA A 31 -13.64 -18.21 14.20
N PRO A 32 -13.81 -17.90 15.50
CA PRO A 32 -14.76 -16.89 15.93
C PRO A 32 -14.37 -15.54 15.34
N VAL A 33 -15.35 -14.78 14.87
CA VAL A 33 -15.14 -13.46 14.26
C VAL A 33 -16.06 -12.46 14.95
N ALA A 34 -15.59 -11.23 15.12
CA ALA A 34 -16.38 -10.17 15.72
C ALA A 34 -17.67 -9.92 14.89
N PRO A 35 -18.86 -9.90 15.53
CA PRO A 35 -20.11 -9.59 14.86
C PRO A 35 -20.03 -8.29 14.07
N THR A 36 -20.39 -8.35 12.79
CA THR A 36 -20.28 -7.24 11.85
C THR A 36 -21.59 -7.08 11.10
N LEU A 37 -22.12 -5.86 11.08
CA LEU A 37 -23.22 -5.43 10.24
C LEU A 37 -22.66 -4.72 9.01
N TYR A 38 -23.15 -5.05 7.82
CA TYR A 38 -22.84 -4.31 6.60
C TYR A 38 -24.08 -3.59 6.07
N ILE A 39 -23.90 -2.31 5.76
CA ILE A 39 -24.90 -1.44 5.16
C ILE A 39 -24.44 -1.15 3.72
N PRO A 40 -25.14 -1.69 2.70
CA PRO A 40 -24.74 -1.50 1.32
C PRO A 40 -24.98 -0.05 0.85
N PRO A 41 -24.25 0.44 -0.17
CA PRO A 41 -24.41 1.79 -0.70
C PRO A 41 -25.86 2.10 -1.13
N ALA A 42 -26.57 1.11 -1.68
CA ALA A 42 -27.96 1.26 -2.09
C ALA A 42 -28.89 1.60 -0.92
N SER A 43 -28.67 1.01 0.26
CA SER A 43 -29.45 1.34 1.46
C SER A 43 -29.10 2.73 2.00
N LEU A 44 -27.83 3.16 1.89
CA LEU A 44 -27.38 4.48 2.35
C LEU A 44 -27.86 5.62 1.43
N PHE A 45 -27.75 5.43 0.12
CA PHE A 45 -27.86 6.53 -0.85
C PHE A 45 -28.96 6.34 -1.89
N GLY A 46 -29.47 5.12 -2.09
CA GLY A 46 -30.34 4.78 -3.22
C GLY A 46 -31.56 5.69 -3.32
N LEU A 47 -32.34 5.78 -2.25
CA LEU A 47 -33.54 6.63 -2.24
C LEU A 47 -33.22 8.12 -2.36
N PHE A 48 -32.10 8.58 -1.79
CA PHE A 48 -31.65 9.97 -1.92
C PHE A 48 -31.29 10.32 -3.37
N LEU A 49 -30.47 9.49 -4.02
CA LEU A 49 -30.03 9.70 -5.39
C LEU A 49 -31.18 9.60 -6.41
N GLU A 50 -32.25 8.87 -6.06
CA GLU A 50 -33.45 8.74 -6.89
C GLU A 50 -34.38 9.96 -6.84
N GLN A 51 -34.19 10.90 -5.91
CA GLN A 51 -35.01 12.10 -5.82
C GLN A 51 -34.86 12.95 -7.09
N ALA A 52 -35.99 13.39 -7.67
CA ALA A 52 -36.01 14.13 -8.93
C ALA A 52 -35.08 15.36 -8.95
N LYS A 53 -34.99 16.08 -7.81
CA LYS A 53 -34.09 17.23 -7.66
C LYS A 53 -32.61 16.84 -7.70
N ILE A 54 -32.26 15.71 -7.08
CA ILE A 54 -30.88 15.21 -7.04
C ILE A 54 -30.49 14.64 -8.40
N LYS A 55 -31.38 13.89 -9.06
CA LYS A 55 -31.17 13.44 -10.45
C LYS A 55 -30.85 14.59 -11.39
N LYS A 56 -31.65 15.67 -11.33
CA LYS A 56 -31.42 16.86 -12.14
C LYS A 56 -30.04 17.49 -11.88
N LEU A 57 -29.62 17.59 -10.61
CA LEU A 57 -28.29 18.09 -10.26
C LEU A 57 -27.18 17.18 -10.80
N LEU A 58 -27.37 15.85 -10.74
CA LEU A 58 -26.41 14.90 -11.31
C LEU A 58 -26.33 14.98 -12.84
N GLU A 59 -27.44 15.22 -13.53
CA GLU A 59 -27.47 15.48 -14.98
C GLU A 59 -26.76 16.79 -15.32
N GLU A 60 -27.08 17.88 -14.61
CA GLU A 60 -26.42 19.19 -14.75
C GLU A 60 -24.90 19.09 -14.50
N ARG A 61 -24.49 18.25 -13.55
CA ARG A 61 -23.08 17.95 -13.25
C ARG A 61 -22.37 17.28 -14.42
N VAL A 62 -22.99 16.32 -15.08
CA VAL A 62 -22.41 15.64 -16.26
C VAL A 62 -22.28 16.61 -17.43
N ILE A 63 -23.29 17.47 -17.65
CA ILE A 63 -23.26 18.50 -18.70
C ILE A 63 -22.15 19.53 -18.46
N SER A 64 -21.88 19.87 -17.19
CA SER A 64 -20.91 20.90 -16.81
C SER A 64 -19.49 20.37 -16.60
N ASN A 65 -19.16 19.16 -17.08
CA ASN A 65 -17.89 18.48 -16.76
C ASN A 65 -16.63 19.28 -17.15
N ASP A 66 -16.74 20.18 -18.13
CA ASP A 66 -15.66 21.05 -18.59
C ASP A 66 -15.41 22.29 -17.69
N ASP A 67 -16.30 22.56 -16.73
CA ASP A 67 -16.17 23.65 -15.75
C ASP A 67 -16.08 23.09 -14.31
N PRO A 68 -14.86 22.90 -13.78
CA PRO A 68 -14.65 22.37 -12.43
C PRO A 68 -15.30 23.22 -11.32
N ALA A 69 -15.45 24.53 -11.51
CA ALA A 69 -16.05 25.39 -10.49
C ALA A 69 -17.56 25.15 -10.38
N THR A 70 -18.24 25.02 -11.52
CA THR A 70 -19.67 24.68 -11.58
C THR A 70 -19.92 23.28 -11.03
N VAL A 71 -19.08 22.30 -11.38
CA VAL A 71 -19.18 20.92 -10.82
C VAL A 71 -19.09 20.93 -9.30
N HIS A 72 -18.08 21.59 -8.72
CA HIS A 72 -17.94 21.65 -7.26
C HIS A 72 -19.13 22.35 -6.58
N LEU A 73 -19.69 23.39 -7.21
CA LEU A 73 -20.87 24.07 -6.67
C LEU A 73 -22.12 23.18 -6.71
N ILE A 74 -22.28 22.36 -7.75
CA ILE A 74 -23.36 21.37 -7.84
C ILE A 74 -23.16 20.28 -6.77
N GLU A 75 -21.95 19.73 -6.65
CA GLU A 75 -21.63 18.70 -5.64
C GLU A 75 -21.85 19.22 -4.22
N ALA A 76 -21.42 20.45 -3.91
CA ALA A 76 -21.67 21.09 -2.61
C ALA A 76 -23.17 21.23 -2.32
N LYS A 77 -23.99 21.54 -3.33
CA LYS A 77 -25.46 21.56 -3.19
C LYS A 77 -26.03 20.17 -2.90
N ILE A 78 -25.56 19.14 -3.60
CA ILE A 78 -25.98 17.75 -3.36
C ILE A 78 -25.65 17.35 -1.92
N LEU A 79 -24.42 17.61 -1.46
CA LEU A 79 -23.97 17.33 -0.09
C LEU A 79 -24.80 18.10 0.95
N GLN A 80 -25.13 19.37 0.67
CA GLN A 80 -25.99 20.16 1.55
C GLN A 80 -27.43 19.59 1.64
N PHE A 81 -27.98 19.05 0.55
CA PHE A 81 -29.27 18.35 0.61
C PHE A 81 -29.15 17.07 1.42
N PHE A 82 -28.09 16.30 1.21
CA PHE A 82 -27.85 15.06 1.94
C PHE A 82 -27.68 15.30 3.44
N GLN A 83 -26.94 16.34 3.85
CA GLN A 83 -26.74 16.69 5.26
C GLN A 83 -28.04 17.01 6.00
N LYS A 84 -29.05 17.56 5.29
CA LYS A 84 -30.37 17.86 5.86
C LYS A 84 -31.26 16.63 5.91
N GLU A 85 -30.95 15.62 5.13
CA GLU A 85 -31.69 14.37 5.11
C GLU A 85 -31.23 13.52 6.29
N GLN A 86 -32.17 13.19 7.17
CA GLN A 86 -31.90 12.18 8.19
C GLN A 86 -31.88 10.80 7.53
N LEU A 87 -31.16 9.85 8.13
CA LEU A 87 -31.29 8.46 7.75
C LEU A 87 -32.77 8.06 7.72
N LEU A 88 -33.15 7.30 6.68
CA LEU A 88 -34.53 6.82 6.53
C LEU A 88 -35.00 6.18 7.85
N PRO A 89 -36.16 6.55 8.40
CA PRO A 89 -36.59 6.05 9.71
C PRO A 89 -36.60 4.52 9.83
N GLN A 90 -36.92 3.83 8.73
CA GLN A 90 -36.89 2.36 8.65
C GLN A 90 -35.46 1.81 8.74
N LEU A 91 -34.50 2.44 8.04
CA LEU A 91 -33.09 2.05 8.09
C LEU A 91 -32.51 2.32 9.49
N ALA A 92 -32.77 3.51 10.05
CA ALA A 92 -32.31 3.87 11.39
C ALA A 92 -32.84 2.90 12.46
N LYS A 93 -34.14 2.55 12.38
CA LYS A 93 -34.73 1.53 13.25
C LYS A 93 -34.07 0.17 13.08
N SER A 94 -33.88 -0.29 11.85
CA SER A 94 -33.26 -1.58 11.56
C SER A 94 -31.82 -1.67 12.09
N ILE A 95 -31.05 -0.58 11.97
CA ILE A 95 -29.71 -0.47 12.53
C ILE A 95 -29.76 -0.56 14.06
N ALA A 96 -30.65 0.20 14.71
CA ALA A 96 -30.80 0.19 16.17
C ALA A 96 -31.21 -1.19 16.70
N ASP A 97 -32.20 -1.83 16.05
CA ASP A 97 -32.65 -3.18 16.40
C ASP A 97 -31.50 -4.19 16.27
N THR A 98 -30.73 -4.13 15.17
CA THR A 98 -29.56 -5.00 14.95
C THR A 98 -28.44 -4.73 15.96
N TYR A 99 -28.22 -3.47 16.32
CA TYR A 99 -27.22 -3.07 17.32
C TYR A 99 -27.51 -3.73 18.68
N HIS A 100 -28.76 -3.77 19.12
CA HIS A 100 -29.13 -4.43 20.38
C HIS A 100 -29.16 -5.96 20.26
N GLN A 101 -29.74 -6.50 19.18
CA GLN A 101 -29.97 -7.93 19.05
C GLN A 101 -28.70 -8.71 18.69
N ASN A 102 -27.89 -8.17 17.78
CA ASN A 102 -26.76 -8.89 17.18
C ASN A 102 -25.40 -8.34 17.61
N LEU A 103 -25.33 -7.04 17.93
CA LEU A 103 -24.10 -6.40 18.43
C LEU A 103 -24.14 -6.18 19.96
N HIS A 104 -25.21 -6.64 20.62
CA HIS A 104 -25.40 -6.67 22.07
C HIS A 104 -25.28 -5.31 22.77
N GLY A 105 -25.61 -4.21 22.08
CA GLY A 105 -25.49 -2.87 22.64
C GLY A 105 -24.07 -2.54 23.14
N SER A 106 -23.05 -3.19 22.56
CA SER A 106 -21.66 -3.08 22.97
C SER A 106 -20.96 -1.91 22.25
N PHE A 107 -19.67 -1.70 22.56
CA PHE A 107 -18.84 -0.81 21.75
C PHE A 107 -18.80 -1.31 20.30
N VAL A 108 -18.84 -0.38 19.34
CA VAL A 108 -18.70 -0.68 17.92
C VAL A 108 -17.69 0.26 17.27
N ARG A 109 -17.12 -0.21 16.15
CA ARG A 109 -16.39 0.62 15.20
C ARG A 109 -17.12 0.69 13.88
N LEU A 110 -17.00 1.83 13.22
CA LEU A 110 -17.43 2.06 11.85
C LEU A 110 -16.21 2.06 10.94
N PHE A 111 -16.28 1.32 9.84
CA PHE A 111 -15.26 1.36 8.80
C PHE A 111 -15.85 1.20 7.41
N VAL A 112 -15.19 1.79 6.43
CA VAL A 112 -15.58 1.75 5.02
C VAL A 112 -15.06 0.48 4.35
N THR A 113 -15.78 0.03 3.34
CA THR A 113 -15.50 -1.28 2.73
C THR A 113 -14.52 -1.27 1.57
N LYS A 114 -14.41 -0.13 0.86
CA LYS A 114 -13.34 0.12 -0.10
C LYS A 114 -12.40 1.13 0.56
N SER A 115 -11.25 0.67 1.01
CA SER A 115 -10.21 1.57 1.54
C SER A 115 -9.61 2.32 0.36
N THR A 116 -9.97 3.59 0.19
CA THR A 116 -9.14 4.50 -0.61
C THR A 116 -8.12 5.12 0.35
N SER A 117 -6.91 5.38 -0.12
CA SER A 117 -5.84 6.02 0.69
C SER A 117 -6.28 7.33 1.36
N LEU A 118 -7.35 7.94 0.85
CA LEU A 118 -7.94 9.19 1.33
C LEU A 118 -8.86 9.02 2.55
N THR A 119 -9.39 7.81 2.83
CA THR A 119 -10.54 7.63 3.75
C THR A 119 -10.41 6.53 4.79
N ASN A 120 -9.21 6.36 5.33
CA ASN A 120 -8.95 5.51 6.50
C ASN A 120 -9.62 6.00 7.80
N GLN A 121 -10.77 6.68 7.73
CA GLN A 121 -11.56 7.08 8.88
C GLN A 121 -12.32 5.87 9.43
N THR A 122 -11.60 5.07 10.22
CA THR A 122 -12.25 4.17 11.17
C THR A 122 -12.66 5.00 12.38
N VAL A 123 -13.94 5.02 12.71
CA VAL A 123 -14.42 5.62 13.95
C VAL A 123 -14.58 4.50 14.96
N GLU A 124 -13.92 4.61 16.12
CA GLU A 124 -13.87 3.54 17.12
C GLU A 124 -14.52 3.97 18.44
N ASN A 125 -14.83 2.97 19.28
CA ASN A 125 -15.34 3.10 20.64
C ASN A 125 -16.70 3.81 20.72
N ILE A 126 -17.53 3.63 19.70
CA ILE A 126 -18.89 4.18 19.66
C ILE A 126 -19.79 3.32 20.54
N LEU A 127 -20.57 3.96 21.42
CA LEU A 127 -21.50 3.29 22.32
C LEU A 127 -22.85 4.03 22.36
N GLY A 128 -23.95 3.30 22.24
CA GLY A 128 -25.31 3.82 22.34
C GLY A 128 -25.92 4.25 21.01
N ASP A 129 -27.25 4.12 20.91
CA ASP A 129 -28.01 4.24 19.65
C ASP A 129 -27.80 5.59 18.96
N SER A 130 -27.90 6.69 19.71
CA SER A 130 -27.71 8.04 19.18
C SER A 130 -26.33 8.24 18.59
N ASN A 131 -25.28 7.79 19.29
CA ASN A 131 -23.90 7.91 18.85
C ASN A 131 -23.62 7.03 17.62
N VAL A 132 -24.21 5.84 17.56
CA VAL A 132 -24.13 4.96 16.39
C VAL A 132 -24.78 5.63 15.17
N LEU A 133 -26.01 6.10 15.29
CA LEU A 133 -26.74 6.74 14.17
C LEU A 133 -26.09 8.05 13.71
N GLU A 134 -25.59 8.86 14.65
CA GLU A 134 -24.85 10.08 14.32
C GLU A 134 -23.56 9.76 13.57
N SER A 135 -22.78 8.78 14.06
CA SER A 135 -21.53 8.36 13.40
C SER A 135 -21.78 7.80 12.00
N ILE A 136 -22.88 7.06 11.79
CA ILE A 136 -23.28 6.58 10.46
C ILE A 136 -23.63 7.75 9.55
N THR A 137 -24.37 8.74 10.06
CA THR A 137 -24.77 9.92 9.28
C THR A 137 -23.54 10.70 8.83
N GLN A 138 -22.59 10.95 9.74
CA GLN A 138 -21.32 11.61 9.43
C GLN A 138 -20.49 10.82 8.41
N ALA A 139 -20.31 9.50 8.65
CA ALA A 139 -19.57 8.64 7.73
C ALA A 139 -20.22 8.56 6.34
N SER A 140 -21.55 8.54 6.27
CA SER A 140 -22.31 8.50 5.01
C SER A 140 -22.11 9.78 4.20
N HIS A 141 -22.01 10.94 4.85
CA HIS A 141 -21.71 12.20 4.18
C HIS A 141 -20.34 12.15 3.51
N SER A 142 -19.30 11.74 4.24
CA SER A 142 -17.95 11.58 3.68
C SER A 142 -17.93 10.55 2.55
N LEU A 143 -18.64 9.43 2.69
CA LEU A 143 -18.76 8.42 1.65
C LEU A 143 -19.41 8.94 0.36
N LEU A 144 -20.46 9.78 0.47
CA LEU A 144 -21.12 10.38 -0.68
C LEU A 144 -20.20 11.37 -1.40
N GLU A 145 -19.46 12.19 -0.65
CA GLU A 145 -18.48 13.13 -1.21
C GLU A 145 -17.43 12.40 -2.06
N LEU A 146 -16.87 11.30 -1.53
CA LEU A 146 -15.94 10.45 -2.29
C LEU A 146 -16.60 9.80 -3.50
N ALA A 147 -17.84 9.32 -3.35
CA ALA A 147 -18.55 8.67 -4.43
C ALA A 147 -18.78 9.65 -5.58
N LEU A 148 -19.16 10.91 -5.28
CA LEU A 148 -19.22 11.99 -6.27
C LEU A 148 -17.85 12.14 -6.94
N ALA A 149 -16.79 12.41 -6.19
CA ALA A 149 -15.46 12.60 -6.75
C ALA A 149 -14.99 11.43 -7.65
N ALA A 150 -15.18 10.19 -7.20
CA ALA A 150 -14.81 8.98 -7.92
C ALA A 150 -15.62 8.77 -9.21
N SER A 151 -16.92 9.10 -9.17
CA SER A 151 -17.81 8.89 -10.33
C SER A 151 -17.39 9.76 -11.52
N ARG A 152 -16.76 10.91 -11.26
CA ARG A 152 -16.18 11.78 -12.29
C ARG A 152 -14.95 11.15 -12.93
N SER A 153 -14.03 10.63 -12.12
CA SER A 153 -12.79 10.03 -12.63
C SER A 153 -13.02 8.75 -13.44
N LEU A 154 -14.13 8.05 -13.19
CA LEU A 154 -14.42 6.72 -13.74
C LEU A 154 -15.55 6.73 -14.78
N ASP A 155 -16.09 7.90 -15.11
CA ASP A 155 -17.28 8.06 -15.98
C ASP A 155 -18.40 7.06 -15.62
N SER A 156 -18.78 7.06 -14.35
CA SER A 156 -19.73 6.08 -13.81
C SER A 156 -20.76 6.76 -12.92
N THR A 157 -21.85 6.05 -12.61
CA THR A 157 -22.87 6.55 -11.69
C THR A 157 -22.32 6.68 -10.27
N VAL A 158 -22.84 7.63 -9.48
CA VAL A 158 -22.43 7.79 -8.07
C VAL A 158 -22.64 6.48 -7.29
N LEU A 159 -23.76 5.80 -7.52
CA LEU A 159 -24.11 4.57 -6.80
C LEU A 159 -23.20 3.38 -7.13
N SER A 160 -22.74 3.24 -8.39
CA SER A 160 -21.85 2.14 -8.80
C SER A 160 -20.45 2.25 -8.18
N VAL A 161 -19.96 3.48 -7.98
CA VAL A 161 -18.65 3.71 -7.36
C VAL A 161 -18.71 3.84 -5.84
N ALA A 162 -19.88 4.12 -5.27
CA ALA A 162 -20.08 4.28 -3.84
C ALA A 162 -19.61 3.05 -3.03
N SER A 163 -19.21 3.32 -1.79
CA SER A 163 -18.81 2.31 -0.81
C SER A 163 -19.89 2.14 0.24
N GLY A 164 -20.00 0.92 0.77
CA GLY A 164 -20.87 0.66 1.91
C GLY A 164 -20.13 0.92 3.23
N LEU A 165 -20.88 0.78 4.31
CA LEU A 165 -20.41 1.02 5.67
C LEU A 165 -20.54 -0.25 6.50
N CYS A 166 -19.53 -0.57 7.30
CA CYS A 166 -19.59 -1.65 8.27
C CYS A 166 -19.70 -1.10 9.68
N ILE A 167 -20.51 -1.76 10.52
CA ILE A 167 -20.56 -1.57 11.97
C ILE A 167 -20.13 -2.88 12.60
N GLN A 168 -19.01 -2.89 13.31
CA GLN A 168 -18.49 -4.12 13.92
C GLN A 168 -18.36 -3.97 15.42
N THR A 169 -18.78 -4.99 16.17
CA THR A 169 -18.56 -5.07 17.61
C THR A 169 -17.08 -4.97 17.95
N GLN A 170 -16.75 -4.12 18.91
CA GLN A 170 -15.46 -4.03 19.55
C GLN A 170 -15.56 -4.63 20.96
N LEU A 171 -14.78 -5.68 21.21
CA LEU A 171 -14.91 -6.46 22.43
C LEU A 171 -14.23 -5.74 23.59
N GLN A 172 -14.67 -5.89 24.84
CA GLN A 172 -13.83 -5.47 25.97
C GLN A 172 -12.73 -6.51 26.17
N ALA A 173 -11.64 -6.40 25.38
CA ALA A 173 -10.65 -7.45 25.26
C ALA A 173 -9.78 -7.59 26.51
N THR A 174 -9.51 -8.83 26.93
CA THR A 174 -8.51 -9.16 27.96
C THR A 174 -7.10 -9.15 27.39
N SER A 175 -6.96 -9.53 26.13
CA SER A 175 -5.74 -9.39 25.34
C SER A 175 -6.07 -9.19 23.87
N SER A 176 -5.14 -8.61 23.13
CA SER A 176 -5.28 -8.38 21.69
C SER A 176 -3.93 -8.52 21.02
N GLY A 177 -3.91 -8.56 19.69
CA GLY A 177 -2.65 -8.58 18.96
C GLY A 177 -2.81 -8.73 17.46
N THR A 178 -1.71 -9.09 16.82
CA THR A 178 -1.65 -9.35 15.38
C THR A 178 -1.01 -10.70 15.10
N ALA A 179 -1.36 -11.32 13.97
CA ALA A 179 -0.65 -12.43 13.37
C ALA A 179 -0.35 -12.06 11.92
N GLN A 180 0.91 -12.12 11.53
CA GLN A 180 1.39 -11.71 10.21
C GLN A 180 1.97 -12.91 9.48
N SER A 181 1.61 -13.07 8.19
CA SER A 181 2.13 -14.15 7.36
C SER A 181 3.57 -13.95 6.92
N LYS A 182 4.15 -12.78 7.18
CA LYS A 182 5.56 -12.46 6.97
C LYS A 182 6.00 -11.55 8.11
N ASP A 183 7.17 -11.83 8.69
CA ASP A 183 7.78 -10.94 9.66
C ASP A 183 8.29 -9.67 8.94
N PRO A 184 7.80 -8.46 9.29
CA PRO A 184 8.28 -7.24 8.67
C PRO A 184 9.70 -6.87 9.08
N ASN A 185 10.18 -7.32 10.24
CA ASN A 185 11.53 -7.04 10.73
C ASN A 185 12.56 -8.00 10.15
N HIS A 186 12.12 -9.23 9.84
CA HIS A 186 12.94 -10.31 9.32
C HIS A 186 12.26 -10.98 8.13
N PRO A 187 12.08 -10.26 7.01
CA PRO A 187 11.36 -10.76 5.84
C PRO A 187 11.97 -12.03 5.24
N GLU A 188 13.25 -12.30 5.52
CA GLU A 188 14.01 -13.48 5.14
C GLU A 188 13.63 -14.73 5.93
N LYS A 189 13.05 -14.59 7.13
CA LYS A 189 12.68 -15.72 7.97
C LYS A 189 11.42 -16.39 7.44
N ASN A 190 11.45 -17.72 7.33
CA ASN A 190 10.30 -18.55 6.99
C ASN A 190 9.36 -18.76 8.20
N VAL A 191 8.87 -17.66 8.78
CA VAL A 191 8.08 -17.65 10.01
C VAL A 191 6.80 -16.82 9.89
N PHE A 192 5.79 -17.18 10.67
CA PHE A 192 4.69 -16.30 11.05
C PHE A 192 5.12 -15.51 12.29
N ALA A 193 4.86 -14.20 12.29
CA ALA A 193 5.10 -13.32 13.44
C ALA A 193 3.78 -13.02 14.15
N ILE A 194 3.66 -13.37 15.42
CA ILE A 194 2.45 -13.16 16.22
C ILE A 194 2.80 -12.25 17.39
N SER A 195 2.11 -11.11 17.50
CA SER A 195 2.26 -10.19 18.61
C SER A 195 1.07 -10.28 19.57
N ALA A 196 1.29 -10.07 20.87
CA ALA A 196 0.22 -10.01 21.87
C ALA A 196 0.46 -8.92 22.92
N ARG A 197 -0.64 -8.36 23.43
CA ARG A 197 -0.66 -7.42 24.57
C ARG A 197 -1.83 -7.69 25.49
N TYR A 198 -1.79 -7.13 26.70
CA TYR A 198 -2.97 -7.04 27.57
C TYR A 198 -3.90 -5.90 27.15
N GLY A 199 -5.20 -6.11 27.37
CA GLY A 199 -6.24 -5.14 27.06
C GLY A 199 -6.51 -5.02 25.57
N VAL A 200 -7.13 -3.90 25.20
CA VAL A 200 -7.44 -3.56 23.81
C VAL A 200 -6.25 -2.92 23.12
N ARG A 201 -6.19 -3.02 21.79
CA ARG A 201 -5.13 -2.42 20.98
C ARG A 201 -5.42 -0.90 20.81
N PRO A 202 -4.53 0.00 21.25
CA PRO A 202 -4.56 1.40 20.87
C PRO A 202 -4.09 1.57 19.41
N VAL A 203 -4.20 2.78 18.89
CA VAL A 203 -3.57 3.19 17.64
C VAL A 203 -2.09 2.77 17.65
N PRO A 204 -1.54 2.19 16.56
CA PRO A 204 -0.19 1.62 16.54
C PRO A 204 0.84 2.64 17.02
N SER A 205 1.37 2.43 18.23
CA SER A 205 2.46 3.21 18.78
C SER A 205 3.67 2.29 19.00
N ARG A 206 4.83 2.75 18.53
CA ARG A 206 6.07 1.95 18.38
C ARG A 206 6.73 1.56 19.71
N SER A 207 6.25 2.08 20.84
CA SER A 207 6.92 1.99 22.15
C SER A 207 6.37 0.90 23.07
N GLU A 208 5.54 -0.01 22.57
CA GLU A 208 4.77 -0.89 23.45
C GLU A 208 5.46 -2.23 23.68
N GLN A 209 5.55 -2.60 24.95
CA GLN A 209 6.11 -3.85 25.44
C GLN A 209 5.13 -4.99 25.08
N LEU A 210 5.30 -5.60 23.91
CA LEU A 210 4.50 -6.72 23.41
C LEU A 210 5.17 -8.06 23.75
N ASP A 211 4.38 -9.14 23.73
CA ASP A 211 4.94 -10.47 23.49
C ASP A 211 5.05 -10.70 21.99
N TRP A 212 6.16 -11.30 21.56
CA TRP A 212 6.36 -11.76 20.18
C TRP A 212 6.56 -13.26 20.16
N TYR A 213 5.89 -13.93 19.24
CA TYR A 213 6.00 -15.36 19.03
C TYR A 213 6.33 -15.61 17.55
N GLU A 214 7.34 -16.43 17.31
CA GLU A 214 7.72 -16.89 15.98
C GLU A 214 7.24 -18.33 15.78
N VAL A 215 6.51 -18.58 14.69
CA VAL A 215 6.02 -19.91 14.32
C VAL A 215 6.56 -20.30 12.96
N HIS A 216 7.21 -21.46 12.86
CA HIS A 216 7.77 -21.91 11.60
C HIS A 216 6.66 -22.27 10.59
N LYS A 217 6.75 -21.77 9.34
CA LYS A 217 5.63 -21.86 8.40
C LYS A 217 5.27 -23.29 7.99
N SER A 218 6.25 -24.19 7.88
CA SER A 218 6.00 -25.56 7.41
C SER A 218 5.47 -26.47 8.51
N SER A 219 5.97 -26.33 9.74
CA SER A 219 5.55 -27.18 10.87
C SER A 219 4.37 -26.60 11.63
N LEU A 220 4.10 -25.29 11.49
CA LEU A 220 3.12 -24.53 12.26
C LEU A 220 3.33 -24.63 13.77
N GLN A 221 4.55 -24.96 14.19
CA GLN A 221 4.96 -25.04 15.59
C GLN A 221 5.72 -23.78 15.98
N GLU A 222 5.43 -23.29 17.18
CA GLU A 222 6.18 -22.19 17.77
C GLU A 222 7.63 -22.61 18.02
N ILE A 223 8.56 -21.80 17.52
CA ILE A 223 10.00 -22.00 17.61
C ILE A 223 10.68 -21.02 18.57
N ALA A 224 10.11 -19.82 18.75
CA ALA A 224 10.64 -18.80 19.64
C ALA A 224 9.52 -17.95 20.25
N ALA A 225 9.81 -17.42 21.44
CA ALA A 225 8.93 -16.50 22.14
C ALA A 225 9.76 -15.46 22.90
N GLU A 226 9.51 -14.18 22.62
CA GLU A 226 10.04 -13.05 23.35
C GLU A 226 8.93 -12.46 24.22
N ILE A 227 9.13 -12.48 25.54
CA ILE A 227 8.12 -12.02 26.50
C ILE A 227 8.49 -10.62 27.00
N GLY A 228 7.85 -9.60 26.43
CA GLY A 228 8.06 -8.21 26.83
C GLY A 228 7.56 -7.92 28.24
N LYS A 229 8.14 -6.93 28.94
CA LYS A 229 7.67 -6.51 30.27
C LYS A 229 6.45 -5.59 30.13
N LYS A 230 5.23 -6.10 30.08
CA LYS A 230 3.99 -5.35 29.83
C LYS A 230 3.53 -4.55 31.04
N THR A 231 3.93 -3.29 31.15
CA THR A 231 3.57 -2.45 32.32
C THR A 231 2.16 -1.84 32.24
N THR A 232 1.60 -1.73 31.03
CA THR A 232 0.35 -1.00 30.77
C THR A 232 -0.57 -1.78 29.83
N ALA A 233 -1.87 -1.59 30.02
CA ALA A 233 -2.93 -2.14 29.16
C ALA A 233 -3.96 -1.03 28.89
N PHE A 234 -4.84 -1.25 27.92
CA PHE A 234 -5.92 -0.31 27.62
C PHE A 234 -7.28 -0.98 27.79
N LYS A 235 -8.24 -0.19 28.27
CA LYS A 235 -9.65 -0.55 28.39
C LYS A 235 -10.48 0.41 27.54
N ARG A 236 -11.58 -0.04 26.95
CA ARG A 236 -12.49 0.84 26.22
C ARG A 236 -13.33 1.61 27.23
N GLU A 237 -13.43 2.90 27.00
CA GLU A 237 -14.38 3.79 27.63
C GLU A 237 -15.13 4.52 26.49
N PRO A 238 -16.29 5.13 26.76
CA PRO A 238 -16.97 5.98 25.77
C PRO A 238 -15.98 6.99 25.18
N ASP A 239 -15.87 7.00 23.84
CA ASP A 239 -15.06 7.91 23.04
C ASP A 239 -13.53 7.88 23.30
N SER A 240 -13.03 6.94 24.11
CA SER A 240 -11.61 6.93 24.49
C SER A 240 -11.09 5.56 24.93
N LEU A 241 -9.76 5.46 25.02
CA LEU A 241 -9.10 4.32 25.64
C LEU A 241 -8.50 4.74 26.98
N GLN A 242 -8.93 4.09 28.05
CA GLN A 242 -8.34 4.29 29.36
C GLN A 242 -7.09 3.42 29.52
N LYS A 243 -5.95 4.06 29.79
CA LYS A 243 -4.71 3.37 30.15
C LYS A 243 -4.79 2.87 31.60
N ILE A 244 -4.54 1.58 31.80
CA ILE A 244 -4.54 0.92 33.11
C ILE A 244 -3.19 0.26 33.37
N ALA A 245 -2.80 0.17 34.65
CA ALA A 245 -1.58 -0.52 35.07
C ALA A 245 -1.80 -2.03 35.08
N VAL A 246 -0.84 -2.78 34.52
CA VAL A 246 -0.85 -4.25 34.60
C VAL A 246 -0.23 -4.68 35.92
N ALA A 247 -0.89 -5.60 36.64
CA ALA A 247 -0.38 -6.11 37.91
C ALA A 247 1.04 -6.67 37.76
N THR A 248 1.94 -6.38 38.70
CA THR A 248 3.38 -6.73 38.61
C THR A 248 3.61 -8.20 38.28
N LYS A 249 2.79 -9.10 38.83
CA LYS A 249 2.85 -10.55 38.57
C LYS A 249 2.47 -10.95 37.14
N GLN A 250 1.78 -10.11 36.38
CA GLN A 250 1.36 -10.35 35.00
C GLN A 250 2.29 -9.70 33.98
N GLN A 251 3.07 -8.68 34.36
CA GLN A 251 3.88 -7.89 33.42
C GLN A 251 4.89 -8.73 32.64
N THR A 252 5.48 -9.75 33.28
CA THR A 252 6.45 -10.67 32.65
C THR A 252 5.84 -12.04 32.32
N LYS A 253 4.53 -12.20 32.49
CA LYS A 253 3.84 -13.42 32.09
C LYS A 253 3.54 -13.39 30.61
N ARG A 254 3.62 -14.57 30.01
CA ARG A 254 3.18 -14.84 28.65
C ARG A 254 1.66 -14.66 28.53
N ILE A 255 1.21 -13.97 27.49
CA ILE A 255 -0.22 -13.70 27.24
C ILE A 255 -0.92 -14.87 26.55
N LEU A 256 -0.35 -15.37 25.45
CA LEU A 256 -0.96 -16.45 24.67
C LEU A 256 -0.35 -17.79 25.04
N GLN A 257 -1.17 -18.80 25.29
CA GLN A 257 -0.69 -20.18 25.35
C GLN A 257 -0.21 -20.65 23.98
N LYS A 258 0.74 -21.58 23.95
CA LYS A 258 1.32 -22.14 22.72
C LYS A 258 0.25 -22.61 21.71
N SER A 259 -0.77 -23.33 22.18
CA SER A 259 -1.87 -23.81 21.34
C SER A 259 -2.65 -22.68 20.64
N ARG A 260 -2.80 -21.51 21.28
CA ARG A 260 -3.45 -20.34 20.65
C ARG A 260 -2.55 -19.68 19.62
N VAL A 261 -1.24 -19.66 19.86
CA VAL A 261 -0.23 -19.16 18.90
C VAL A 261 -0.23 -20.05 17.64
N GLU A 262 -0.17 -21.36 17.81
CA GLU A 262 -0.22 -22.33 16.71
C GLU A 262 -1.56 -22.27 15.95
N PHE A 263 -2.68 -22.09 16.66
CA PHE A 263 -3.99 -21.86 16.03
C PHE A 263 -3.99 -20.61 15.13
N LEU A 264 -3.49 -19.47 15.63
CA LEU A 264 -3.41 -18.23 14.86
C LEU A 264 -2.51 -18.39 13.63
N ALA A 265 -1.38 -19.07 13.76
CA ALA A 265 -0.49 -19.36 12.65
C ALA A 265 -1.16 -20.26 11.60
N ALA A 266 -1.81 -21.35 12.02
CA ALA A 266 -2.53 -22.26 11.13
C ALA A 266 -3.69 -21.56 10.41
N LEU A 267 -4.44 -20.69 11.09
CA LEU A 267 -5.50 -19.89 10.49
C LEU A 267 -4.92 -18.92 9.46
N THR A 268 -3.89 -18.16 9.83
CA THR A 268 -3.22 -17.20 8.94
C THR A 268 -2.65 -17.88 7.70
N ALA A 269 -2.01 -19.05 7.87
CA ALA A 269 -1.50 -19.87 6.78
C ALA A 269 -2.61 -20.28 5.81
N LYS A 270 -3.72 -20.81 6.32
CA LYS A 270 -4.84 -21.27 5.48
C LYS A 270 -5.50 -20.14 4.69
N ILE A 271 -5.66 -18.96 5.30
CA ILE A 271 -6.24 -17.80 4.61
C ILE A 271 -5.24 -17.26 3.58
N SER A 272 -3.97 -17.09 3.96
CA SER A 272 -2.92 -16.60 3.06
C SER A 272 -2.71 -17.52 1.85
N GLN A 273 -2.76 -18.84 2.04
CA GLN A 273 -2.67 -19.81 0.95
C GLN A 273 -3.87 -19.76 0.00
N LYS A 274 -5.08 -19.54 0.51
CA LYS A 274 -6.29 -19.44 -0.31
C LYS A 274 -6.35 -18.14 -1.11
N GLU A 275 -5.87 -17.06 -0.52
CA GLU A 275 -5.92 -15.72 -1.10
C GLU A 275 -4.66 -15.38 -1.91
N PHE A 276 -3.58 -16.14 -1.75
CA PHE A 276 -2.28 -15.93 -2.37
C PHE A 276 -1.66 -14.54 -2.06
N LEU A 277 -1.96 -14.00 -0.87
CA LEU A 277 -1.50 -12.68 -0.42
C LEU A 277 -0.80 -12.76 0.94
N PRO A 278 0.19 -11.88 1.21
CA PRO A 278 0.68 -11.69 2.56
C PRO A 278 -0.40 -11.00 3.41
N LEU A 279 -0.69 -11.51 4.59
CA LEU A 279 -1.83 -11.07 5.40
C LEU A 279 -1.39 -10.62 6.78
N LEU A 280 -2.15 -9.66 7.31
CA LEU A 280 -2.18 -9.25 8.70
C LEU A 280 -3.55 -9.58 9.27
N VAL A 281 -3.58 -10.43 10.29
CA VAL A 281 -4.78 -10.81 11.04
C VAL A 281 -4.74 -10.10 12.38
N GLN A 282 -5.76 -9.28 12.69
CA GLN A 282 -5.95 -8.72 14.02
C GLN A 282 -6.91 -9.59 14.82
N TRP A 283 -6.59 -9.77 16.09
CA TRP A 283 -7.37 -10.60 16.99
C TRP A 283 -7.53 -9.96 18.36
N GLU A 284 -8.61 -10.31 19.04
CA GLU A 284 -8.93 -9.91 20.41
C GLU A 284 -9.43 -11.13 21.19
N THR A 285 -9.22 -11.17 22.50
CA THR A 285 -9.77 -12.21 23.38
C THR A 285 -10.77 -11.61 24.35
N GLN A 286 -11.90 -12.28 24.54
CA GLN A 286 -12.88 -11.94 25.58
C GLN A 286 -13.40 -13.22 26.20
N LYS A 287 -13.36 -13.32 27.54
CA LYS A 287 -13.81 -14.52 28.29
C LYS A 287 -13.21 -15.82 27.74
N ASP A 288 -11.89 -15.80 27.50
CA ASP A 288 -11.12 -16.93 26.94
C ASP A 288 -11.42 -17.36 25.51
N VAL A 289 -12.32 -16.65 24.81
CA VAL A 289 -12.57 -16.87 23.38
C VAL A 289 -11.74 -15.88 22.57
N LEU A 290 -11.01 -16.40 21.58
CA LEU A 290 -10.25 -15.60 20.62
C LEU A 290 -11.14 -15.29 19.42
N PHE A 291 -11.29 -14.00 19.11
CA PHE A 291 -12.03 -13.49 17.97
C PHE A 291 -11.09 -12.83 16.97
N ILE A 292 -11.32 -13.09 15.70
CA ILE A 292 -10.70 -12.33 14.61
C ILE A 292 -11.53 -11.07 14.38
N THR A 293 -10.87 -9.92 14.43
CA THR A 293 -11.54 -8.62 14.28
C THR A 293 -11.29 -8.02 12.91
N GLU A 294 -10.12 -8.29 12.30
CA GLU A 294 -9.74 -7.75 11.01
C GLU A 294 -8.76 -8.67 10.30
N ILE A 295 -8.86 -8.72 8.97
CA ILE A 295 -7.85 -9.31 8.11
C ILE A 295 -7.63 -8.34 6.96
N SER A 296 -6.37 -7.98 6.74
CA SER A 296 -5.94 -7.11 5.65
C SER A 296 -4.72 -7.69 4.96
N GLU A 297 -4.44 -7.23 3.76
CA GLU A 297 -3.14 -7.46 3.13
C GLU A 297 -2.04 -6.73 3.91
N LEU A 298 -0.84 -7.31 3.92
CA LEU A 298 0.33 -6.74 4.56
C LEU A 298 1.00 -5.78 3.58
N ASP A 299 0.80 -4.48 3.79
CA ASP A 299 1.32 -3.43 2.92
C ASP A 299 2.86 -3.37 2.97
N GLN A 300 3.52 -3.46 1.80
CA GLN A 300 4.99 -3.53 1.71
C GLN A 300 5.68 -2.28 2.28
N LEU A 301 5.00 -1.14 2.30
CA LEU A 301 5.53 0.13 2.80
C LEU A 301 5.71 0.17 4.34
N GLN A 302 5.08 -0.74 5.09
CA GLN A 302 5.30 -0.83 6.54
C GLN A 302 6.56 -1.61 6.93
N VAL A 303 7.14 -2.37 6.00
CA VAL A 303 8.29 -3.26 6.22
C VAL A 303 9.61 -2.47 6.28
N GLY A 304 9.75 -1.40 5.49
CA GLY A 304 11.02 -0.67 5.35
C GLY A 304 11.38 0.33 6.46
N LYS A 305 10.47 0.66 7.39
CA LYS A 305 10.69 1.70 8.42
C LYS A 305 10.95 1.17 9.83
N GLN A 306 10.96 -0.15 10.04
CA GLN A 306 10.92 -0.74 11.39
C GLN A 306 12.28 -0.99 12.09
N VAL A 307 13.45 -0.75 11.48
CA VAL A 307 14.74 -1.00 12.15
C VAL A 307 15.29 0.24 12.88
N SER A 308 15.55 0.10 14.19
CA SER A 308 16.59 0.85 14.90
C SER A 308 17.25 -0.03 15.98
N ASP A 309 18.52 -0.34 15.73
CA ASP A 309 19.66 -0.70 16.59
C ASP A 309 19.65 -1.95 17.51
N SER A 310 20.45 -2.96 17.15
CA SER A 310 21.80 -3.16 17.72
C SER A 310 22.50 -4.42 17.19
N LYS A 311 23.43 -4.25 16.24
CA LYS A 311 24.79 -4.85 16.17
C LYS A 311 25.34 -4.81 14.73
N THR A 312 26.57 -4.33 14.67
CA THR A 312 27.38 -3.88 13.54
C THR A 312 27.46 -4.85 12.36
N THR A 313 26.89 -4.45 11.22
CA THR A 313 27.46 -4.74 9.89
C THR A 313 27.43 -3.42 9.14
N GLN A 314 28.59 -2.86 8.81
CA GLN A 314 28.69 -1.57 8.12
C GLN A 314 28.15 -1.72 6.70
N THR A 315 26.93 -1.23 6.50
CA THR A 315 26.48 -0.81 5.17
C THR A 315 27.05 0.59 4.97
N VAL A 316 27.92 0.78 3.98
CA VAL A 316 28.37 2.11 3.58
C VAL A 316 27.18 2.79 2.90
N VAL A 317 26.41 3.53 3.68
CA VAL A 317 25.47 4.52 3.17
C VAL A 317 26.30 5.79 2.95
N PRO A 318 26.38 6.35 1.73
CA PRO A 318 27.06 7.62 1.52
C PRO A 318 26.37 8.70 2.34
N GLU A 319 27.15 9.40 3.19
CA GLU A 319 26.64 10.45 4.05
C GLU A 319 25.98 11.57 3.22
N SER A 320 24.85 12.09 3.70
CA SER A 320 24.08 13.19 3.09
C SER A 320 24.82 14.54 3.09
N SER A 321 26.10 14.56 3.47
CA SER A 321 27.02 15.71 3.41
C SER A 321 27.60 15.95 2.00
N SER A 322 27.37 15.04 1.05
CA SER A 322 27.92 15.08 -0.33
C SER A 322 27.05 15.84 -1.35
N TRP A 323 25.98 16.51 -0.91
CA TRP A 323 25.08 17.25 -1.80
C TRP A 323 25.29 18.75 -1.68
N ILE A 324 25.80 19.37 -2.74
CA ILE A 324 25.92 20.84 -2.80
C ILE A 324 24.71 21.40 -3.53
N ARG A 325 23.86 22.10 -2.76
CA ARG A 325 22.68 22.78 -3.31
C ARG A 325 23.04 24.21 -3.70
N VAL A 326 23.03 24.40 -4.99
CA VAL A 326 23.16 25.64 -5.70
C VAL A 326 22.06 26.67 -5.33
N HIS A 327 22.41 27.95 -5.22
CA HIS A 327 21.46 29.03 -4.92
C HIS A 327 20.47 29.29 -6.09
N PRO A 328 19.16 29.57 -5.83
CA PRO A 328 18.14 29.70 -6.88
C PRO A 328 18.28 30.89 -7.85
N SER A 329 19.12 31.89 -7.53
CA SER A 329 19.33 33.08 -8.38
C SER A 329 20.18 32.82 -9.63
N TRP A 330 20.54 31.56 -9.90
CA TRP A 330 21.47 31.12 -10.94
C TRP A 330 20.89 31.01 -12.35
N LYS A 331 19.62 31.39 -12.55
CA LYS A 331 18.89 31.24 -13.83
C LYS A 331 19.35 32.17 -14.96
N ILE A 332 20.36 33.02 -14.74
CA ILE A 332 20.58 34.22 -15.56
C ILE A 332 21.84 34.13 -16.44
N ASN A 333 22.81 33.24 -16.17
CA ASN A 333 24.03 33.17 -16.99
C ASN A 333 24.74 31.79 -16.95
N PRO A 334 24.70 30.99 -18.03
CA PRO A 334 25.39 29.69 -18.12
C PRO A 334 26.92 29.76 -17.95
N ASP A 335 27.57 30.81 -18.45
CA ASP A 335 29.03 30.97 -18.36
C ASP A 335 29.50 31.16 -16.90
N ALA A 336 28.63 31.75 -16.07
CA ALA A 336 28.89 31.89 -14.64
C ALA A 336 28.83 30.53 -13.89
N VAL A 337 28.08 29.56 -14.40
CA VAL A 337 27.99 28.20 -13.83
C VAL A 337 29.29 27.45 -14.07
N SER A 338 29.82 27.51 -15.29
CA SER A 338 31.09 26.87 -15.65
C SER A 338 32.27 27.42 -14.83
N ALA A 339 32.34 28.76 -14.67
CA ALA A 339 33.35 29.42 -13.84
C ALA A 339 33.26 29.03 -12.34
N LEU A 340 32.05 28.90 -11.80
CA LEU A 340 31.85 28.51 -10.39
C LEU A 340 32.19 27.05 -10.13
N VAL A 341 31.81 26.13 -11.02
CA VAL A 341 32.18 24.72 -10.92
C VAL A 341 33.70 24.58 -11.02
N GLN A 342 34.35 25.40 -11.83
CA GLN A 342 35.80 25.46 -11.92
C GLN A 342 36.44 25.97 -10.61
N ASP A 343 35.88 27.02 -9.99
CA ASP A 343 36.35 27.56 -8.72
C ASP A 343 36.15 26.57 -7.55
N LEU A 344 35.02 25.86 -7.52
CA LEU A 344 34.73 24.79 -6.56
C LEU A 344 35.63 23.55 -6.77
N ALA A 345 35.95 23.21 -8.02
CA ALA A 345 36.86 22.13 -8.35
C ALA A 345 38.32 22.48 -8.03
N GLN A 346 38.74 23.74 -8.24
CA GLN A 346 40.10 24.21 -7.94
C GLN A 346 40.34 24.43 -6.44
N SER A 347 39.30 24.71 -5.66
CA SER A 347 39.38 24.88 -4.20
C SER A 347 39.42 23.57 -3.41
N HIS A 348 39.48 22.41 -4.08
CA HIS A 348 39.43 21.07 -3.46
C HIS A 348 38.18 20.80 -2.60
N LEU A 349 37.09 21.55 -2.83
CA LEU A 349 35.83 21.41 -2.09
C LEU A 349 34.87 20.39 -2.71
N LEU A 350 35.24 19.80 -3.86
CA LEU A 350 34.48 18.75 -4.53
C LEU A 350 35.26 17.44 -4.48
N GLU A 351 34.76 16.46 -3.73
CA GLU A 351 35.20 15.07 -3.86
C GLU A 351 34.66 14.45 -5.15
N PRO A 352 35.30 13.40 -5.70
CA PRO A 352 34.88 12.74 -6.96
C PRO A 352 33.43 12.26 -7.01
N THR A 353 32.81 12.08 -5.86
CA THR A 353 31.46 11.57 -5.68
C THR A 353 30.44 12.66 -5.33
N THR A 354 30.81 13.94 -5.46
CA THR A 354 29.94 15.06 -5.05
C THR A 354 28.79 15.26 -6.03
N ASN A 355 27.55 15.22 -5.52
CA ASN A 355 26.35 15.41 -6.33
C ASN A 355 25.93 16.88 -6.32
N ILE A 356 25.67 17.47 -7.50
CA ILE A 356 25.29 18.87 -7.66
C ILE A 356 23.83 18.95 -8.12
N ILE A 357 22.99 19.65 -7.34
CA ILE A 357 21.58 19.89 -7.73
C ILE A 357 21.47 21.31 -8.28
N ILE A 358 21.08 21.43 -9.55
CA ILE A 358 20.80 22.72 -10.19
C ILE A 358 19.28 22.97 -10.20
N PRO A 359 18.76 23.89 -9.36
CA PRO A 359 17.34 24.18 -9.32
C PRO A 359 16.88 24.96 -10.57
N GLN A 360 15.64 24.68 -11.00
CA GLN A 360 14.88 25.45 -12.02
C GLN A 360 15.29 25.33 -13.50
N VAL A 361 16.01 24.27 -13.90
CA VAL A 361 16.04 23.88 -15.33
C VAL A 361 14.62 23.52 -15.74
N THR A 362 14.10 24.12 -16.80
CA THR A 362 12.70 23.97 -17.24
C THR A 362 12.54 23.28 -18.60
N THR A 363 13.62 23.16 -19.36
CA THR A 363 13.63 22.51 -20.67
C THR A 363 14.85 21.60 -20.86
N HIS A 364 14.72 20.59 -21.73
CA HIS A 364 15.82 19.69 -22.10
C HIS A 364 17.00 20.43 -22.76
N GLN A 365 16.72 21.48 -23.55
CA GLN A 365 17.76 22.24 -24.24
C GLN A 365 18.60 23.10 -23.28
N GLU A 366 18.00 23.63 -22.21
CA GLU A 366 18.73 24.27 -21.12
C GLU A 366 19.68 23.28 -20.42
N LEU A 367 19.22 22.04 -20.20
CA LEU A 367 20.03 20.99 -19.58
C LEU A 367 21.26 20.63 -20.42
N GLU A 368 21.06 20.38 -21.71
CA GLU A 368 22.17 20.03 -22.61
C GLU A 368 23.16 21.19 -22.79
N THR A 369 22.68 22.43 -22.83
CA THR A 369 23.56 23.61 -22.89
C THR A 369 24.44 23.71 -21.65
N ILE A 370 23.90 23.43 -20.46
CA ILE A 370 24.67 23.38 -19.20
C ILE A 370 25.68 22.24 -19.25
N ARG A 371 25.28 21.06 -19.74
CA ARG A 371 26.16 19.89 -19.89
C ARG A 371 27.33 20.19 -20.82
N GLU A 372 27.05 20.73 -22.01
CA GLU A 372 28.08 21.10 -22.98
C GLU A 372 29.01 22.19 -22.45
N SER A 373 28.49 23.21 -21.75
CA SER A 373 29.31 24.26 -21.12
C SER A 373 30.26 23.73 -20.04
N LEU A 374 29.86 22.68 -19.30
CA LEU A 374 30.71 21.99 -18.33
C LEU A 374 31.76 21.10 -19.00
N LEU A 375 31.44 20.52 -20.16
CA LEU A 375 32.33 19.65 -20.93
C LEU A 375 33.33 20.43 -21.81
N ASP A 376 32.94 21.59 -22.34
CA ASP A 376 33.75 22.43 -23.25
C ASP A 376 34.77 23.29 -22.50
N THR A 377 34.65 23.41 -21.17
CA THR A 377 35.68 24.03 -20.35
C THR A 377 37.01 23.28 -20.49
N LYS A 378 37.99 23.94 -21.12
CA LYS A 378 39.38 23.49 -21.24
C LYS A 378 40.02 23.33 -19.86
N LEU A 379 39.75 22.23 -19.18
CA LEU A 379 40.56 21.74 -18.08
C LEU A 379 41.96 21.50 -18.64
N SER A 380 42.93 22.26 -18.15
CA SER A 380 44.32 22.18 -18.61
C SER A 380 44.80 20.73 -18.52
N HIS A 381 45.56 20.29 -19.53
CA HIS A 381 46.00 18.91 -19.72
C HIS A 381 46.71 18.28 -18.49
N GLN A 382 47.10 19.07 -17.49
CA GLN A 382 47.77 18.57 -16.28
C GLN A 382 46.81 17.95 -15.23
N ASN A 383 45.49 18.21 -15.28
CA ASN A 383 44.54 17.64 -14.32
C ASN A 383 43.79 16.40 -14.80
N ARG A 384 43.97 15.96 -16.05
CA ARG A 384 43.29 14.76 -16.59
C ARG A 384 43.73 13.45 -15.95
N ASN A 385 44.91 13.40 -15.32
CA ASN A 385 45.44 12.16 -14.71
C ASN A 385 44.91 11.89 -13.29
N TYR A 386 44.14 12.80 -12.69
CA TYR A 386 43.60 12.61 -11.34
C TYR A 386 42.13 12.19 -11.31
N TRP A 387 41.46 12.08 -12.46
CA TRP A 387 40.00 11.94 -12.49
C TRP A 387 39.51 11.00 -13.61
N PRO A 388 39.60 9.66 -13.42
CA PRO A 388 38.89 8.70 -14.26
C PRO A 388 37.39 8.61 -13.93
N GLU A 389 36.95 9.14 -12.78
CA GLU A 389 35.62 8.88 -12.18
C GLU A 389 34.60 10.02 -12.34
N LEU A 390 34.99 11.17 -12.92
CA LEU A 390 34.08 12.27 -13.27
C LEU A 390 33.22 11.96 -14.52
N ALA A 391 32.93 10.69 -14.78
CA ALA A 391 32.12 10.23 -15.91
C ALA A 391 30.61 10.42 -15.69
N SER A 392 30.18 10.92 -14.53
CA SER A 392 28.76 11.14 -14.24
C SER A 392 28.53 12.48 -13.52
N VAL A 393 28.11 13.48 -14.29
CA VAL A 393 27.44 14.67 -13.74
C VAL A 393 25.94 14.43 -13.87
N GLY A 394 25.29 14.04 -12.78
CA GLY A 394 23.84 13.88 -12.74
C GLY A 394 23.15 15.21 -12.42
N VAL A 395 22.34 15.73 -13.34
CA VAL A 395 21.48 16.90 -13.08
C VAL A 395 20.07 16.41 -12.80
N LEU A 396 19.59 16.58 -11.57
CA LEU A 396 18.23 16.21 -11.18
C LEU A 396 17.22 17.30 -11.55
N HIS A 397 16.30 16.96 -12.45
CA HIS A 397 15.22 17.83 -12.92
C HIS A 397 13.95 17.65 -12.05
N SER A 398 13.30 18.76 -11.68
CA SER A 398 12.00 18.76 -10.98
C SER A 398 10.86 18.78 -12.01
N LEU A 399 10.42 17.60 -12.45
CA LEU A 399 9.36 17.45 -13.46
C LEU A 399 7.97 17.59 -12.83
N LYS A 400 7.23 18.65 -13.20
CA LYS A 400 5.77 18.72 -12.96
C LYS A 400 4.92 18.48 -14.22
N LYS A 401 5.49 18.51 -15.44
CA LYS A 401 4.72 18.41 -16.71
C LYS A 401 5.53 17.94 -17.95
N SER A 402 6.32 16.86 -17.89
CA SER A 402 6.95 16.28 -19.10
C SER A 402 6.83 14.76 -19.13
N THR A 403 6.88 14.18 -20.34
CA THR A 403 6.74 12.74 -20.64
C THR A 403 8.02 11.96 -20.34
N ALA A 404 7.95 10.64 -20.14
CA ALA A 404 9.12 9.83 -19.78
C ALA A 404 10.18 9.78 -20.90
N LEU A 405 9.78 10.01 -22.16
CA LEU A 405 10.68 10.24 -23.29
C LEU A 405 11.76 11.32 -23.04
N ASP A 406 11.46 12.39 -22.29
CA ASP A 406 12.41 13.45 -21.99
C ASP A 406 13.42 13.06 -20.90
N PHE A 407 13.11 12.03 -20.11
CA PHE A 407 13.97 11.51 -19.05
C PHE A 407 15.08 10.59 -19.59
N PHE A 408 14.83 9.88 -20.70
CA PHE A 408 15.78 8.93 -21.28
C PHE A 408 16.79 9.53 -22.27
N ALA A 409 16.65 10.81 -22.65
CA ALA A 409 17.61 11.47 -23.54
C ALA A 409 18.90 11.93 -22.80
N GLY A 410 18.86 12.06 -21.47
CA GLY A 410 20.02 12.40 -20.63
C GLY A 410 20.49 11.19 -19.81
N VAL A 411 21.20 10.24 -20.42
CA VAL A 411 21.62 9.01 -19.73
C VAL A 411 23.05 9.10 -19.18
N ILE A 412 23.14 8.81 -17.88
CA ILE A 412 24.32 8.37 -17.13
C ILE A 412 24.67 6.93 -17.56
N LEU A 413 25.91 6.70 -17.99
CA LEU A 413 26.47 5.36 -18.22
C LEU A 413 26.83 4.70 -16.88
N ASP A 414 25.83 4.16 -16.18
CA ASP A 414 26.04 3.08 -15.20
C ASP A 414 24.79 2.17 -15.13
N ILE A 415 24.70 1.28 -16.10
CA ILE A 415 23.57 0.38 -16.35
C ILE A 415 23.24 -0.55 -15.15
N PRO A 416 24.21 -1.10 -14.39
CA PRO A 416 23.92 -1.91 -13.20
C PRO A 416 23.16 -1.15 -12.09
N SER A 417 23.49 0.11 -11.86
CA SER A 417 22.86 0.96 -10.85
C SER A 417 21.46 1.44 -11.29
N LEU A 418 21.27 1.66 -12.59
CA LEU A 418 19.98 2.02 -13.20
C LEU A 418 18.96 0.88 -13.09
N LEU A 419 19.40 -0.37 -13.27
CA LEU A 419 18.55 -1.56 -13.14
C LEU A 419 18.11 -1.86 -11.70
N GLN A 420 18.88 -1.42 -10.69
CA GLN A 420 18.49 -1.55 -9.28
C GLN A 420 17.46 -0.50 -8.82
N SER A 421 17.21 0.54 -9.62
CA SER A 421 16.42 1.71 -9.21
C SER A 421 15.24 2.05 -10.14
N LEU A 422 14.97 1.21 -11.15
CA LEU A 422 13.87 1.41 -12.11
C LEU A 422 12.51 1.15 -11.45
N PHE A 423 11.76 2.23 -11.19
CA PHE A 423 10.33 2.17 -10.86
C PHE A 423 9.51 2.40 -12.13
N VAL A 424 8.86 1.35 -12.63
CA VAL A 424 7.89 1.46 -13.72
C VAL A 424 6.58 1.95 -13.11
N THR A 425 6.12 3.13 -13.53
CA THR A 425 4.82 3.67 -13.09
C THR A 425 3.72 3.24 -14.07
N PRO A 426 2.46 3.04 -13.63
CA PRO A 426 1.36 2.56 -14.48
C PRO A 426 0.89 3.51 -15.59
N THR A 427 1.59 4.63 -15.84
CA THR A 427 1.19 5.69 -16.78
C THR A 427 2.03 5.75 -18.06
N TRP A 428 2.90 4.76 -18.31
CA TRP A 428 3.76 4.75 -19.49
C TRP A 428 3.00 4.36 -20.76
N SER A 429 3.32 5.02 -21.88
CA SER A 429 2.76 4.70 -23.19
C SER A 429 3.37 3.41 -23.78
N GLU A 430 2.73 2.83 -24.79
CA GLU A 430 3.21 1.62 -25.47
C GLU A 430 4.58 1.82 -26.13
N GLU A 431 4.83 3.03 -26.66
CA GLU A 431 6.10 3.41 -27.28
C GLU A 431 7.24 3.52 -26.25
N GLU A 432 6.94 4.03 -25.05
CA GLU A 432 7.91 4.16 -23.94
C GLU A 432 8.33 2.79 -23.40
N HIS A 433 7.40 1.81 -23.34
CA HIS A 433 7.74 0.44 -22.97
C HIS A 433 8.66 -0.22 -24.02
N ASN A 434 8.32 -0.09 -25.30
CA ASN A 434 9.08 -0.72 -26.39
C ASN A 434 10.52 -0.19 -26.47
N LEU A 435 10.73 1.10 -26.21
CA LEU A 435 12.07 1.70 -26.18
C LEU A 435 12.92 1.17 -25.01
N LEU A 436 12.35 1.05 -23.81
CA LEU A 436 13.05 0.49 -22.65
C LEU A 436 13.51 -0.95 -22.93
N PHE A 437 12.63 -1.79 -23.49
CA PHE A 437 12.97 -3.18 -23.79
C PHE A 437 14.04 -3.30 -24.88
N SER A 438 14.00 -2.44 -25.91
CA SER A 438 15.05 -2.40 -26.94
C SER A 438 16.42 -2.01 -26.38
N LEU A 439 16.47 -1.06 -25.44
CA LEU A 439 17.73 -0.65 -24.78
C LEU A 439 18.28 -1.75 -23.87
N ILE A 440 17.42 -2.50 -23.18
CA ILE A 440 17.81 -3.66 -22.38
C ILE A 440 18.40 -4.76 -23.28
N GLU A 441 17.76 -5.05 -24.42
CA GLU A 441 18.23 -6.07 -25.36
C GLU A 441 19.56 -5.70 -26.04
N GLN A 442 19.80 -4.42 -26.33
CA GLN A 442 21.03 -3.97 -27.01
C GLN A 442 22.25 -3.89 -26.08
N HIS A 443 22.07 -3.75 -24.77
CA HIS A 443 23.17 -3.42 -23.84
C HIS A 443 23.36 -4.37 -22.67
N VAL A 444 22.52 -5.40 -22.50
CA VAL A 444 22.68 -6.39 -21.43
C VAL A 444 23.24 -7.70 -22.02
N PRO A 445 24.45 -8.13 -21.62
CA PRO A 445 24.97 -9.45 -21.97
C PRO A 445 24.03 -10.56 -21.48
N THR A 446 23.82 -11.59 -22.31
CA THR A 446 22.83 -12.67 -22.12
C THR A 446 22.88 -13.38 -20.75
N HIS A 447 23.99 -13.29 -20.02
CA HIS A 447 24.18 -13.89 -18.70
C HIS A 447 23.66 -13.05 -17.51
N ILE A 448 23.25 -11.80 -17.71
CA ILE A 448 22.69 -10.92 -16.65
C ILE A 448 21.14 -10.94 -16.64
N SER A 449 20.51 -11.52 -17.67
CA SER A 449 19.04 -11.66 -17.80
C SER A 449 18.37 -12.52 -16.72
N ARG A 450 19.13 -13.21 -15.86
CA ARG A 450 18.62 -14.14 -14.83
C ARG A 450 18.12 -13.46 -13.53
N GLY A 451 18.05 -12.13 -13.48
CA GLY A 451 17.73 -11.40 -12.24
C GLY A 451 16.58 -10.38 -12.31
N ILE A 452 15.80 -10.32 -13.39
CA ILE A 452 14.69 -9.36 -13.48
C ILE A 452 13.45 -9.96 -12.83
N THR A 453 13.12 -9.48 -11.64
CA THR A 453 11.84 -9.81 -10.98
C THR A 453 10.84 -8.72 -11.36
N LEU A 454 10.02 -8.97 -12.39
CA LEU A 454 8.91 -8.08 -12.74
C LEU A 454 7.82 -8.23 -11.68
N SER A 455 7.71 -7.25 -10.79
CA SER A 455 6.56 -7.12 -9.91
C SER A 455 5.50 -6.28 -10.62
N GLU A 456 4.30 -6.84 -10.71
CA GLU A 456 3.09 -6.25 -11.29
C GLU A 456 3.05 -6.11 -12.82
N ILE A 457 2.61 -7.20 -13.46
CA ILE A 457 2.12 -7.18 -14.84
C ILE A 457 0.62 -6.86 -14.77
N THR A 458 0.22 -5.70 -15.29
CA THR A 458 -1.21 -5.36 -15.42
C THR A 458 -1.90 -6.27 -16.44
N PRO A 459 -3.22 -6.52 -16.32
CA PRO A 459 -3.96 -7.38 -17.26
C PRO A 459 -3.84 -6.97 -18.74
N SER A 460 -3.62 -5.69 -19.01
CA SER A 460 -3.36 -5.16 -20.36
C SER A 460 -2.02 -5.63 -20.91
N VAL A 461 -0.96 -5.67 -20.10
CA VAL A 461 0.37 -6.18 -20.47
C VAL A 461 0.35 -7.71 -20.64
N THR A 462 -0.43 -8.43 -19.83
CA THR A 462 -0.61 -9.89 -20.00
C THR A 462 -1.38 -10.23 -21.28
N THR A 463 -2.39 -9.44 -21.62
CA THR A 463 -3.17 -9.60 -22.86
C THR A 463 -2.34 -9.23 -24.10
N HIS A 464 -1.48 -8.23 -24.00
CA HIS A 464 -0.53 -7.84 -25.04
C HIS A 464 0.56 -8.89 -25.25
N LEU A 465 1.17 -9.42 -24.18
CA LEU A 465 2.14 -10.52 -24.23
C LEU A 465 1.51 -11.79 -24.82
N SER A 466 0.27 -12.12 -24.42
CA SER A 466 -0.51 -13.21 -25.02
C SER A 466 -0.67 -13.02 -26.53
N ASN A 467 -1.01 -11.82 -27.00
CA ASN A 467 -1.20 -11.53 -28.42
C ASN A 467 0.12 -11.52 -29.22
N GLN A 468 1.20 -10.95 -28.67
CA GLN A 468 2.55 -11.00 -29.26
C GLN A 468 3.08 -12.44 -29.37
N ILE A 469 2.90 -13.24 -28.32
CA ILE A 469 3.23 -14.67 -28.32
C ILE A 469 2.37 -15.43 -29.35
N TYR A 470 1.08 -15.12 -29.46
CA TYR A 470 0.19 -15.71 -30.48
C TYR A 470 0.64 -15.40 -31.92
N THR A 471 1.20 -14.21 -32.13
CA THR A 471 1.74 -13.78 -33.44
C THR A 471 3.07 -14.47 -33.78
N HIS A 472 3.85 -14.89 -32.77
CA HIS A 472 5.13 -15.59 -32.96
C HIS A 472 5.04 -17.13 -32.96
N VAL A 473 3.94 -17.71 -32.49
CA VAL A 473 3.68 -19.17 -32.53
C VAL A 473 3.38 -19.68 -33.95
N HIS A 474 3.22 -18.80 -34.94
CA HIS A 474 3.01 -19.16 -36.35
C HIS A 474 4.19 -18.86 -37.29
N ALA A 475 5.42 -18.82 -36.77
CA ALA A 475 6.66 -18.73 -37.58
C ALA A 475 7.48 -20.06 -37.54
N PRO A 476 8.40 -20.31 -38.50
CA PRO A 476 8.64 -21.63 -39.07
C PRO A 476 9.35 -22.64 -38.15
N THR A 477 9.14 -23.92 -38.48
CA THR A 477 9.56 -25.20 -37.89
C THR A 477 10.95 -25.29 -37.23
N ASN A 478 11.85 -24.34 -37.52
CA ASN A 478 13.24 -24.35 -37.07
C ASN A 478 13.44 -23.83 -35.63
N LEU A 479 12.55 -22.94 -35.13
CA LEU A 479 12.62 -22.47 -33.74
C LEU A 479 12.04 -23.48 -32.76
N ALA A 480 10.94 -24.13 -33.14
CA ALA A 480 10.34 -25.21 -32.35
C ALA A 480 11.31 -26.37 -32.14
N GLN A 481 12.06 -26.76 -33.18
CA GLN A 481 13.11 -27.79 -33.06
C GLN A 481 14.26 -27.36 -32.14
N LYS A 482 14.70 -26.08 -32.20
CA LYS A 482 15.73 -25.56 -31.30
C LYS A 482 15.27 -25.49 -29.85
N LEU A 483 14.03 -25.07 -29.60
CA LEU A 483 13.45 -25.04 -28.25
C LEU A 483 13.26 -26.45 -27.69
N HIS A 484 12.85 -27.40 -28.52
CA HIS A 484 12.70 -28.80 -28.11
C HIS A 484 14.05 -29.44 -27.75
N ALA A 485 15.12 -29.11 -28.49
CA ALA A 485 16.48 -29.56 -28.18
C ALA A 485 16.98 -28.97 -26.84
N ILE A 486 16.79 -27.66 -26.63
CA ILE A 486 17.20 -26.98 -25.39
C ILE A 486 16.42 -27.53 -24.18
N LEU A 487 15.12 -27.79 -24.33
CA LEU A 487 14.30 -28.36 -23.27
C LEU A 487 14.70 -29.81 -22.95
N SER A 488 15.02 -30.63 -23.97
CA SER A 488 15.54 -31.98 -23.76
C SER A 488 16.91 -31.99 -23.08
N ASP A 489 17.81 -31.07 -23.42
CA ASP A 489 19.13 -30.95 -22.77
C ASP A 489 18.99 -30.52 -21.31
N LEU A 490 18.09 -29.57 -21.01
CA LEU A 490 17.80 -29.13 -19.64
C LEU A 490 17.12 -30.22 -18.79
N GLU A 491 16.25 -31.03 -19.38
CA GLU A 491 15.65 -32.18 -18.70
C GLU A 491 16.70 -33.27 -18.43
N LEU A 492 17.61 -33.53 -19.37
CA LEU A 492 18.71 -34.48 -19.19
C LEU A 492 19.66 -34.04 -18.07
N GLU A 493 20.03 -32.75 -18.02
CA GLU A 493 20.83 -32.18 -16.93
C GLU A 493 20.11 -32.25 -15.58
N ARG A 494 18.80 -31.97 -15.55
CA ARG A 494 17.98 -32.08 -14.34
C ARG A 494 17.88 -33.52 -13.82
N TRP A 495 17.76 -34.51 -14.71
CA TRP A 495 17.74 -35.93 -14.33
C TRP A 495 19.11 -36.42 -13.83
N ASN A 496 20.20 -35.92 -14.40
CA ASN A 496 21.56 -36.26 -13.96
C ASN A 496 21.99 -35.54 -12.66
N ALA A 497 21.29 -34.46 -12.27
CA ALA A 497 21.56 -33.68 -11.05
C ALA A 497 20.75 -34.13 -9.82
N LEU A 498 19.89 -35.15 -9.95
CA LEU A 498 19.19 -35.77 -8.82
C LEU A 498 20.02 -36.98 -8.32
N PRO A 499 20.20 -37.15 -6.99
CA PRO A 499 20.94 -38.28 -6.42
C PRO A 499 20.24 -39.63 -6.59
#